data_AF-A0A537Z1H5-F1
#
_entry.id   AF-A0A537Z1H5-F1
#
_cell.length_a   1.000
_cell.length_b   1.000
_cell.length_c   1.000
_cell.angle_alpha   90.00
_cell.angle_beta   90.00
_cell.angle_gamma   90.00
#
_symmetry.space_group_name_H-M   'P 1'
#
loop_
_entity.id
_entity.type
_entity.pdbx_description
1 polymer ?
#
loop_
_entity_poly.entity_id
_entity_poly.type
_entity_poly.pdbx_seq_one_letter_code
_entity_poly.pdbx_strand_id
1 'polypeptide(L)'
;MRRTLVVALLLLAAPTVASARLDGARALTATRPATPLFVVSGHGWGHGVGMSQYGAFGYAKHGLGYRGILQHYYPGTTIGSAPLRRVRVLLAQGKAKLTISSTADFTVTDGTGQPHAVAAGKTTFDSKLELKVDAAAKAKALPGPLVFSPGTAPLELGRAYRGQIQVSVVGAKLQAINVVGLEPYLDGVVPSEMPHSWASEALKAQAVAARSYALSHLQSSTSFDLYPDTRSQVYRGVTAEQPESNAAVQATAGQVVLYAGRVAKTYFFSTSGGRTMSAADAWGQTIPYLVSVPDPYDSISPYHDWGPLAFSAAKLGKVLKAPGRLLDVQTATNDSGRVATVTAIGANGESTTTGPAARSALGLRSTWFSVGVAALSPPETATALVYGGRTTLSGLARAVAGAVFEQRPTTTNVWATVAPVKAAADGTFAVPVKPTLTTWYRLRVGSLHTAQVRVAVAPRVRFDLPNTQTSLSGVARPVLPDALVEIQRLAGSAWRTVARTRVDANGSFTASVRLHKGSYRARVTPGRGFVPGTTKPLEVVSG
;
A
#
# COMPACT_ATOMS: atom_id res chain seq x y z
N MET A 1 7.26 -39.02 76.03
CA MET A 1 7.17 -37.99 74.98
C MET A 1 8.53 -37.93 74.29
N ARG A 2 8.77 -38.13 72.99
CA ARG A 2 8.00 -38.01 71.75
C ARG A 2 8.45 -39.08 70.73
N ARG A 3 7.55 -39.40 69.80
CA ARG A 3 7.68 -40.32 68.65
C ARG A 3 8.23 -39.62 67.39
N THR A 4 8.81 -40.42 66.53
CA THR A 4 9.27 -40.22 65.13
C THR A 4 8.14 -39.95 64.13
N LEU A 5 8.36 -39.17 63.04
CA LEU A 5 8.00 -39.49 61.64
C LEU A 5 8.38 -38.41 60.57
N VAL A 6 9.10 -38.89 59.54
CA VAL A 6 9.25 -38.64 58.08
C VAL A 6 8.24 -37.72 57.30
N VAL A 7 8.72 -36.99 56.26
CA VAL A 7 8.37 -37.11 54.79
C VAL A 7 8.77 -35.87 53.92
N ALA A 8 9.59 -36.18 52.89
CA ALA A 8 9.78 -35.73 51.50
C ALA A 8 9.41 -34.32 50.95
N LEU A 9 10.29 -33.79 50.08
CA LEU A 9 9.87 -33.11 48.84
C LEU A 9 10.89 -33.26 47.69
N LEU A 10 10.34 -33.52 46.50
CA LEU A 10 10.96 -33.91 45.22
C LEU A 10 11.93 -32.88 44.59
N LEU A 11 12.94 -33.40 43.87
CA LEU A 11 13.64 -32.72 42.76
C LEU A 11 12.73 -32.61 41.52
N LEU A 12 12.80 -31.47 40.80
CA LEU A 12 12.57 -31.41 39.35
C LEU A 12 13.21 -30.15 38.72
N ALA A 13 14.21 -30.43 37.87
CA ALA A 13 14.68 -29.75 36.66
C ALA A 13 14.49 -28.23 36.47
N ALA A 14 15.63 -27.55 36.25
CA ALA A 14 15.73 -26.23 35.65
C ALA A 14 15.50 -26.27 34.12
N PRO A 15 14.88 -25.23 33.55
CA PRO A 15 15.22 -24.77 32.21
C PRO A 15 15.71 -23.31 32.23
N THR A 16 16.94 -23.16 31.73
CA THR A 16 17.38 -22.16 30.74
C THR A 16 16.76 -20.76 30.76
N VAL A 17 17.66 -19.80 31.02
CA VAL A 17 17.56 -18.35 30.83
C VAL A 17 16.79 -17.97 29.55
N ALA A 18 15.60 -17.40 29.73
CA ALA A 18 14.90 -16.66 28.68
C ALA A 18 15.17 -15.17 28.88
N SER A 19 15.69 -14.55 27.81
CA SER A 19 16.06 -13.14 27.70
C SER A 19 14.97 -12.18 28.16
N ALA A 20 15.42 -11.13 28.86
CA ALA A 20 14.64 -10.01 29.35
C ALA A 20 13.67 -9.46 28.27
N ARG A 21 12.37 -9.60 28.52
CA ARG A 21 11.35 -8.79 27.86
C ARG A 21 11.28 -7.46 28.62
N LEU A 22 11.40 -6.37 27.87
CA LEU A 22 11.13 -5.01 28.33
C LEU A 22 9.69 -4.92 28.85
N ASP A 23 9.55 -4.87 30.17
CA ASP A 23 8.33 -4.40 30.84
C ASP A 23 8.18 -2.89 30.59
N GLY A 24 7.53 -2.55 29.48
CA GLY A 24 7.23 -1.17 29.07
C GLY A 24 5.74 -0.89 28.87
N ALA A 25 4.86 -1.79 29.29
CA ALA A 25 3.42 -1.63 29.10
C ALA A 25 2.71 -1.43 30.45
N ARG A 26 2.75 -0.21 31.00
CA ARG A 26 1.77 0.20 32.01
C ARG A 26 1.50 1.70 31.99
N ALA A 27 0.22 2.02 32.15
CA ALA A 27 -0.42 3.34 32.27
C ALA A 27 -0.69 4.14 30.99
N LEU A 28 -1.54 3.61 30.10
CA LEU A 28 -2.43 4.47 29.31
C LEU A 28 -3.62 4.86 30.19
N THR A 29 -3.53 5.98 30.88
CA THR A 29 -4.70 6.68 31.42
C THR A 29 -5.72 6.93 30.31
N ALA A 30 -7.01 6.74 30.61
CA ALA A 30 -8.11 6.72 29.66
C ALA A 30 -8.37 8.09 28.97
N THR A 31 -7.50 8.46 28.05
CA THR A 31 -7.78 9.44 27.00
C THR A 31 -8.32 8.67 25.79
N ARG A 32 -9.42 9.10 25.15
CA ARG A 32 -9.92 8.42 23.94
C ARG A 32 -8.76 8.35 22.93
N PRO A 33 -8.29 7.15 22.52
CA PRO A 33 -7.15 7.05 21.64
C PRO A 33 -7.51 7.70 20.31
N ALA A 34 -6.60 8.56 19.83
CA ALA A 34 -6.70 9.18 18.52
C ALA A 34 -6.92 8.11 17.44
N THR A 35 -7.81 8.38 16.47
CA THR A 35 -7.93 7.50 15.31
C THR A 35 -6.69 7.69 14.42
N PRO A 36 -5.82 6.68 14.27
CA PRO A 36 -4.60 6.85 13.49
C PRO A 36 -4.91 6.91 11.99
N LEU A 37 -4.19 7.80 11.31
CA LEU A 37 -4.01 7.77 9.87
C LEU A 37 -2.75 6.96 9.58
N PHE A 38 -2.88 5.94 8.73
CA PHE A 38 -1.72 5.20 8.23
C PHE A 38 -1.34 5.70 6.85
N VAL A 39 -0.05 5.91 6.65
CA VAL A 39 0.53 6.42 5.41
C VAL A 39 1.54 5.42 4.89
N VAL A 40 1.34 4.94 3.67
CA VAL A 40 2.24 3.98 3.03
C VAL A 40 2.99 4.68 1.90
N SER A 41 4.31 4.69 1.98
CA SER A 41 5.20 5.16 0.92
C SER A 41 6.17 4.04 0.58
N GLY A 42 6.73 4.04 -0.63
CA GLY A 42 7.70 3.02 -0.99
C GLY A 42 8.43 3.32 -2.28
N HIS A 43 9.22 2.32 -2.70
CA HIS A 43 10.16 2.44 -3.79
C HIS A 43 10.01 1.30 -4.80
N GLY A 44 10.27 1.59 -6.06
CA GLY A 44 10.27 0.62 -7.15
C GLY A 44 8.91 -0.01 -7.46
N TRP A 45 8.88 -0.86 -8.49
CA TRP A 45 7.71 -1.58 -8.96
C TRP A 45 8.07 -2.95 -9.50
N GLY A 46 7.52 -3.99 -8.87
CA GLY A 46 7.75 -5.38 -9.24
C GLY A 46 8.30 -6.21 -8.10
N HIS A 47 8.84 -7.39 -8.43
CA HIS A 47 9.34 -8.34 -7.43
C HIS A 47 10.79 -8.06 -7.00
N GLY A 48 11.54 -7.18 -7.70
CA GLY A 48 12.85 -6.73 -7.24
C GLY A 48 14.05 -7.58 -7.66
N VAL A 49 13.88 -8.75 -8.25
CA VAL A 49 14.98 -9.71 -8.48
C VAL A 49 15.47 -9.65 -9.94
N GLY A 50 16.78 -9.62 -10.15
CA GLY A 50 17.38 -9.57 -11.49
C GLY A 50 17.32 -8.18 -12.13
N MET A 51 17.05 -8.09 -13.42
CA MET A 51 17.20 -6.84 -14.17
C MET A 51 16.03 -5.88 -13.98
N SER A 52 16.31 -4.62 -13.61
CA SER A 52 15.32 -3.54 -13.69
C SER A 52 15.22 -3.02 -15.13
N GLN A 53 14.01 -2.94 -15.68
CA GLN A 53 13.77 -2.42 -17.02
C GLN A 53 14.10 -0.92 -17.12
N TYR A 54 13.64 -0.11 -16.16
CA TYR A 54 13.99 1.31 -16.11
C TYR A 54 15.47 1.53 -15.78
N GLY A 55 16.05 0.72 -14.89
CA GLY A 55 17.48 0.80 -14.60
C GLY A 55 18.34 0.43 -15.82
N ALA A 56 17.98 -0.63 -16.56
CA ALA A 56 18.62 -0.98 -17.84
C ALA A 56 18.53 0.16 -18.87
N PHE A 57 17.39 0.85 -18.96
CA PHE A 57 17.26 2.05 -19.78
C PHE A 57 18.13 3.21 -19.28
N GLY A 58 18.22 3.41 -17.97
CA GLY A 58 19.12 4.37 -17.34
C GLY A 58 20.58 4.09 -17.68
N TYR A 59 21.06 2.87 -17.44
CA TYR A 59 22.41 2.45 -17.81
C TYR A 59 22.70 2.63 -19.30
N ALA A 60 21.76 2.29 -20.19
CA ALA A 60 21.91 2.52 -21.62
C ALA A 60 22.04 4.01 -21.96
N LYS A 61 21.26 4.89 -21.31
CA LYS A 61 21.38 6.34 -21.44
C LYS A 61 22.72 6.88 -20.93
N HIS A 62 23.32 6.20 -19.96
CA HIS A 62 24.66 6.50 -19.46
C HIS A 62 25.79 5.78 -20.22
N GLY A 63 25.50 5.23 -21.41
CA GLY A 63 26.50 4.69 -22.35
C GLY A 63 26.89 3.24 -22.10
N LEU A 64 26.27 2.54 -21.15
CA LEU A 64 26.54 1.12 -20.93
C LEU A 64 25.86 0.27 -21.99
N GLY A 65 26.63 -0.55 -22.71
CA GLY A 65 26.09 -1.50 -23.69
C GLY A 65 25.36 -2.68 -23.05
N TYR A 66 24.54 -3.39 -23.83
CA TYR A 66 23.66 -4.47 -23.32
C TYR A 66 24.39 -5.58 -22.56
N ARG A 67 25.63 -5.90 -22.97
CA ARG A 67 26.46 -6.91 -22.29
C ARG A 67 26.84 -6.46 -20.87
N GLY A 68 27.21 -5.19 -20.72
CA GLY A 68 27.52 -4.60 -19.42
C GLY A 68 26.29 -4.49 -18.53
N ILE A 69 25.13 -4.12 -19.10
CA ILE A 69 23.85 -4.09 -18.38
C ILE A 69 23.52 -5.48 -17.81
N LEU A 70 23.61 -6.53 -18.64
CA LEU A 70 23.34 -7.90 -18.20
C LEU A 70 24.33 -8.38 -17.14
N GLN A 71 25.63 -8.09 -17.31
CA GLN A 71 26.65 -8.45 -16.33
C GLN A 71 26.44 -7.75 -14.98
N HIS A 72 25.95 -6.51 -14.99
CA HIS A 72 25.61 -5.77 -13.78
C HIS A 72 24.47 -6.43 -13.00
N TYR A 73 23.36 -6.77 -13.66
CA TYR A 73 22.20 -7.36 -13.00
C TYR A 73 22.32 -8.87 -12.74
N TYR A 74 23.20 -9.56 -13.45
CA TYR A 74 23.46 -10.99 -13.31
C TYR A 74 24.97 -11.24 -13.11
N PRO A 75 25.55 -10.82 -11.96
CA PRO A 75 26.99 -10.92 -11.73
C PRO A 75 27.49 -12.38 -11.78
N GLY A 76 28.71 -12.58 -12.28
CA GLY A 76 29.30 -13.91 -12.42
C GLY A 76 28.73 -14.75 -13.58
N THR A 77 27.87 -14.16 -14.42
CA THR A 77 27.39 -14.79 -15.66
C THR A 77 28.20 -14.35 -16.88
N THR A 78 28.01 -15.06 -17.99
CA THR A 78 28.59 -14.75 -19.31
C THR A 78 27.49 -14.76 -20.36
N ILE A 79 27.73 -14.13 -21.52
CA ILE A 79 26.82 -14.26 -22.66
C ILE A 79 27.36 -15.33 -23.60
N GLY A 80 26.54 -16.32 -23.90
CA GLY A 80 26.82 -17.37 -24.87
C GLY A 80 25.68 -17.54 -25.86
N SER A 81 25.67 -18.68 -26.54
CA SER A 81 24.65 -19.02 -27.54
C SER A 81 23.84 -20.24 -27.11
N ALA A 82 22.55 -20.23 -27.40
CA ALA A 82 21.68 -21.39 -27.27
C ALA A 82 21.03 -21.71 -28.63
N PRO A 83 20.73 -23.00 -28.92
CA PRO A 83 20.02 -23.35 -30.14
C PRO A 83 18.68 -22.62 -30.21
N LEU A 84 18.32 -22.16 -31.41
CA LEU A 84 16.97 -21.68 -31.68
C LEU A 84 16.00 -22.84 -31.49
N ARG A 85 15.07 -22.69 -30.55
CA ARG A 85 14.05 -23.69 -30.21
C ARG A 85 12.66 -23.12 -30.42
N ARG A 86 11.66 -24.00 -30.40
CA ARG A 86 10.27 -23.58 -30.22
C ARG A 86 9.93 -23.52 -28.74
N VAL A 87 9.01 -22.64 -28.39
CA VAL A 87 8.39 -22.55 -27.06
C VAL A 87 6.90 -22.81 -27.17
N ARG A 88 6.31 -23.38 -26.11
CA ARG A 88 4.88 -23.67 -26.03
C ARG A 88 4.24 -22.74 -25.00
N VAL A 89 3.39 -21.81 -25.46
CA VAL A 89 2.76 -20.79 -24.60
C VAL A 89 1.28 -21.12 -24.41
N LEU A 90 0.83 -21.27 -23.16
CA LEU A 90 -0.57 -21.58 -22.87
C LEU A 90 -1.47 -20.35 -23.09
N LEU A 91 -2.18 -20.30 -24.20
CA LEU A 91 -3.06 -19.17 -24.54
C LEU A 91 -4.42 -19.25 -23.84
N ALA A 92 -4.97 -20.46 -23.68
CA ALA A 92 -6.26 -20.67 -23.05
C ALA A 92 -6.36 -22.06 -22.40
N GLN A 93 -7.07 -22.16 -21.28
CA GLN A 93 -7.32 -23.41 -20.57
C GLN A 93 -8.76 -23.42 -20.03
N GLY A 94 -9.37 -24.61 -19.98
CA GLY A 94 -10.69 -24.80 -19.38
C GLY A 94 -11.84 -24.19 -20.20
N LYS A 95 -11.65 -23.98 -21.51
CA LYS A 95 -12.66 -23.32 -22.36
C LYS A 95 -13.69 -24.33 -22.87
N ALA A 96 -14.97 -23.93 -22.88
CA ALA A 96 -16.03 -24.77 -23.46
C ALA A 96 -16.02 -24.73 -25.00
N LYS A 97 -15.67 -23.57 -25.57
CA LYS A 97 -15.54 -23.32 -27.00
C LYS A 97 -14.30 -22.49 -27.26
N LEU A 98 -13.70 -22.68 -28.43
CA LEU A 98 -12.64 -21.84 -28.97
C LEU A 98 -13.00 -21.41 -30.39
N THR A 99 -12.51 -20.23 -30.78
CA THR A 99 -12.59 -19.73 -32.14
C THR A 99 -11.17 -19.45 -32.62
N ILE A 100 -10.74 -20.13 -33.67
CA ILE A 100 -9.50 -19.84 -34.37
C ILE A 100 -9.85 -19.17 -35.70
N SER A 101 -9.11 -18.14 -36.08
CA SER A 101 -9.30 -17.46 -37.36
C SER A 101 -8.01 -17.12 -38.08
N SER A 102 -8.12 -16.86 -39.38
CA SER A 102 -7.04 -16.33 -40.22
C SER A 102 -7.67 -15.59 -41.41
N THR A 103 -6.98 -14.58 -41.93
CA THR A 103 -7.39 -13.89 -43.17
C THR A 103 -6.95 -14.62 -44.44
N ALA A 104 -6.14 -15.67 -44.29
CA ALA A 104 -5.73 -16.57 -45.36
C ALA A 104 -6.12 -18.01 -45.03
N ASP A 105 -6.24 -18.84 -46.05
CA ASP A 105 -6.41 -20.29 -45.89
C ASP A 105 -5.30 -20.86 -45.00
N PHE A 106 -5.64 -21.86 -44.20
CA PHE A 106 -4.73 -22.48 -43.24
C PHE A 106 -4.99 -23.98 -43.16
N THR A 107 -4.10 -24.69 -42.46
CA THR A 107 -4.18 -26.16 -42.35
C THR A 107 -4.41 -26.55 -40.90
N VAL A 108 -5.22 -27.57 -40.67
CA VAL A 108 -5.31 -28.26 -39.38
C VAL A 108 -4.82 -29.69 -39.55
N THR A 109 -3.82 -30.09 -38.77
CA THR A 109 -3.36 -31.48 -38.69
C THR A 109 -4.05 -32.16 -37.52
N ASP A 110 -4.70 -33.30 -37.76
CA ASP A 110 -5.38 -34.06 -36.73
C ASP A 110 -4.42 -34.95 -35.90
N GLY A 111 -4.94 -35.61 -34.88
CA GLY A 111 -4.18 -36.49 -33.98
C GLY A 111 -3.62 -37.75 -34.65
N THR A 112 -4.02 -38.06 -35.88
CA THR A 112 -3.44 -39.13 -36.69
C THR A 112 -2.32 -38.65 -37.60
N GLY A 113 -2.07 -37.33 -37.64
CA GLY A 113 -1.09 -36.70 -38.50
C GLY A 113 -1.63 -36.30 -39.88
N GLN A 114 -2.93 -36.46 -40.14
CA GLN A 114 -3.54 -36.12 -41.42
C GLN A 114 -3.78 -34.60 -41.51
N PRO A 115 -3.26 -33.91 -42.55
CA PRO A 115 -3.53 -32.50 -42.77
C PRO A 115 -4.88 -32.29 -43.45
N HIS A 116 -5.57 -31.25 -43.04
CA HIS A 116 -6.86 -30.85 -43.58
C HIS A 116 -6.87 -29.35 -43.90
N ALA A 117 -7.38 -28.97 -45.07
CA ALA A 117 -7.48 -27.58 -45.48
C ALA A 117 -8.65 -26.88 -44.78
N VAL A 118 -8.42 -25.66 -44.31
CA VAL A 118 -9.45 -24.78 -43.73
C VAL A 118 -9.42 -23.45 -44.48
N ALA A 119 -10.56 -23.06 -45.03
CA ALA A 119 -10.69 -21.78 -45.71
C ALA A 119 -10.48 -20.60 -44.75
N ALA A 120 -9.99 -19.48 -45.27
CA ALA A 120 -9.89 -18.23 -44.56
C ALA A 120 -11.22 -17.86 -43.85
N GLY A 121 -11.11 -17.29 -42.65
CA GLY A 121 -12.26 -16.92 -41.83
C GLY A 121 -12.17 -17.45 -40.42
N LYS A 122 -13.34 -17.66 -39.79
CA LYS A 122 -13.46 -18.08 -38.37
C LYS A 122 -13.97 -19.52 -38.28
N THR A 123 -13.29 -20.33 -37.47
CA THR A 123 -13.72 -21.69 -37.14
C THR A 123 -13.93 -21.81 -35.64
N THR A 124 -15.17 -22.03 -35.23
CA THR A 124 -15.54 -22.21 -33.82
C THR A 124 -15.93 -23.65 -33.55
N PHE A 125 -15.39 -24.21 -32.48
CA PHE A 125 -15.61 -25.62 -32.12
C PHE A 125 -15.56 -25.81 -30.61
N ASP A 126 -16.09 -26.94 -30.14
CA ASP A 126 -16.10 -27.35 -28.74
C ASP A 126 -15.24 -28.62 -28.54
N SER A 127 -15.40 -29.28 -27.39
CA SER A 127 -14.64 -30.50 -27.04
C SER A 127 -14.90 -31.70 -27.95
N LYS A 128 -15.89 -31.65 -28.86
CA LYS A 128 -16.10 -32.68 -29.88
C LYS A 128 -15.13 -32.57 -31.05
N LEU A 129 -14.40 -31.44 -31.16
CA LEU A 129 -13.44 -31.19 -32.23
C LEU A 129 -14.05 -31.36 -33.63
N GLU A 130 -15.27 -30.86 -33.82
CA GLU A 130 -15.96 -30.85 -35.11
C GLU A 130 -15.63 -29.58 -35.90
N LEU A 131 -15.01 -29.73 -37.07
CA LEU A 131 -14.60 -28.62 -37.93
C LEU A 131 -15.06 -28.83 -39.38
N LYS A 132 -15.37 -27.73 -40.08
CA LYS A 132 -15.51 -27.75 -41.54
C LYS A 132 -14.11 -27.69 -42.15
N VAL A 133 -13.73 -28.75 -42.84
CA VAL A 133 -12.42 -28.92 -43.49
C VAL A 133 -12.59 -29.43 -44.92
N ASP A 134 -11.57 -29.27 -45.75
CA ASP A 134 -11.49 -29.85 -47.10
C ASP A 134 -12.70 -29.48 -47.98
N ALA A 135 -13.17 -28.24 -47.86
CA ALA A 135 -14.38 -27.71 -48.52
C ALA A 135 -15.67 -28.50 -48.23
N ALA A 136 -15.71 -29.31 -47.16
CA ALA A 136 -16.88 -30.08 -46.79
C ALA A 136 -18.06 -29.18 -46.36
N ALA A 137 -19.27 -29.53 -46.81
CA ALA A 137 -20.49 -28.80 -46.48
C ALA A 137 -20.85 -28.84 -44.98
N LYS A 138 -20.53 -29.95 -44.30
CA LYS A 138 -20.79 -30.20 -42.88
C LYS A 138 -19.49 -30.34 -42.09
N ALA A 139 -19.54 -29.99 -40.82
CA ALA A 139 -18.42 -30.21 -39.92
C ALA A 139 -18.24 -31.70 -39.65
N LYS A 140 -16.98 -32.13 -39.49
CA LYS A 140 -16.60 -33.51 -39.16
C LYS A 140 -15.76 -33.50 -37.89
N ALA A 141 -16.00 -34.46 -37.01
CA ALA A 141 -15.16 -34.70 -35.84
C ALA A 141 -13.77 -35.18 -36.28
N LEU A 142 -12.72 -34.48 -35.83
CA LEU A 142 -11.34 -34.82 -36.11
C LEU A 142 -10.69 -35.43 -34.84
N PRO A 143 -9.86 -36.48 -34.98
CA PRO A 143 -9.05 -37.01 -33.88
C PRO A 143 -8.19 -35.90 -33.26
N GLY A 144 -8.19 -35.76 -31.94
CA GLY A 144 -7.33 -34.81 -31.23
C GLY A 144 -5.95 -35.38 -30.89
N PRO A 145 -4.95 -34.53 -30.56
CA PRO A 145 -5.01 -33.06 -30.59
C PRO A 145 -5.01 -32.50 -32.02
N LEU A 146 -5.54 -31.28 -32.18
CA LEU A 146 -5.51 -30.56 -33.45
C LEU A 146 -4.37 -29.56 -33.47
N VAL A 147 -3.59 -29.52 -34.55
CA VAL A 147 -2.50 -28.55 -34.75
C VAL A 147 -2.84 -27.65 -35.93
N PHE A 148 -3.23 -26.41 -35.63
CA PHE A 148 -3.50 -25.39 -36.62
C PHE A 148 -2.18 -24.75 -37.06
N SER A 149 -1.92 -24.75 -38.36
CA SER A 149 -0.75 -24.15 -38.99
C SER A 149 -1.17 -23.00 -39.90
N PRO A 150 -0.55 -21.80 -39.77
CA PRO A 150 -0.90 -20.64 -40.59
C PRO A 150 -0.56 -20.89 -42.06
N GLY A 151 -1.34 -20.29 -42.96
CA GLY A 151 -0.94 -20.09 -44.36
C GLY A 151 -0.11 -18.81 -44.52
N THR A 152 -0.53 -17.92 -45.41
CA THR A 152 0.15 -16.64 -45.67
C THR A 152 -0.16 -15.55 -44.64
N ALA A 153 -1.14 -15.78 -43.76
CA ALA A 153 -1.50 -14.88 -42.67
C ALA A 153 -1.44 -15.59 -41.30
N PRO A 154 -1.18 -14.85 -40.20
CA PRO A 154 -1.15 -15.40 -38.85
C PRO A 154 -2.49 -16.02 -38.42
N LEU A 155 -2.41 -17.00 -37.52
CA LEU A 155 -3.59 -17.53 -36.82
C LEU A 155 -3.98 -16.60 -35.66
N GLU A 156 -5.28 -16.46 -35.43
CA GLU A 156 -5.83 -15.66 -34.36
C GLU A 156 -6.59 -16.49 -33.33
N LEU A 157 -6.36 -16.20 -32.05
CA LEU A 157 -7.20 -16.63 -30.92
C LEU A 157 -7.44 -15.42 -30.02
N GLY A 158 -8.44 -14.61 -30.38
CA GLY A 158 -8.68 -13.27 -29.81
C GLY A 158 -7.64 -12.21 -30.18
N ARG A 159 -6.46 -12.64 -30.63
CA ARG A 159 -5.37 -11.84 -31.22
C ARG A 159 -4.54 -12.72 -32.15
N ALA A 160 -3.81 -12.10 -33.07
CA ALA A 160 -2.89 -12.78 -34.00
C ALA A 160 -1.61 -13.29 -33.31
N TYR A 161 -1.19 -14.50 -33.65
CA TYR A 161 0.02 -15.14 -33.16
C TYR A 161 0.83 -15.74 -34.32
N ARG A 162 2.16 -15.70 -34.19
CA ARG A 162 3.07 -16.44 -35.08
C ARG A 162 3.11 -17.91 -34.67
N GLY A 163 3.53 -18.76 -35.61
CA GLY A 163 3.64 -20.21 -35.38
C GLY A 163 2.29 -20.92 -35.38
N GLN A 164 2.24 -22.09 -34.76
CA GLN A 164 1.08 -22.97 -34.74
C GLN A 164 0.24 -22.74 -33.48
N ILE A 165 -1.04 -23.12 -33.54
CA ILE A 165 -1.89 -23.24 -32.35
C ILE A 165 -2.28 -24.72 -32.21
N GLN A 166 -1.81 -25.37 -31.14
CA GLN A 166 -2.22 -26.72 -30.78
C GLN A 166 -3.42 -26.65 -29.83
N VAL A 167 -4.46 -27.42 -30.12
CA VAL A 167 -5.65 -27.55 -29.29
C VAL A 167 -5.84 -28.98 -28.84
N SER A 168 -6.03 -29.18 -27.52
CA SER A 168 -6.30 -30.46 -26.90
C SER A 168 -7.56 -30.41 -26.04
N VAL A 169 -8.15 -31.58 -25.79
CA VAL A 169 -9.28 -31.75 -24.87
C VAL A 169 -8.73 -32.28 -23.54
N VAL A 170 -8.95 -31.54 -22.46
CA VAL A 170 -8.57 -31.89 -21.09
C VAL A 170 -9.81 -31.80 -20.21
N GLY A 171 -10.29 -32.93 -19.68
CA GLY A 171 -11.48 -32.98 -18.82
C GLY A 171 -12.74 -32.40 -19.48
N ALA A 172 -13.01 -32.78 -20.74
CA ALA A 172 -14.11 -32.26 -21.56
C ALA A 172 -14.09 -30.73 -21.80
N LYS A 173 -12.95 -30.07 -21.57
CA LYS A 173 -12.71 -28.66 -21.89
C LYS A 173 -11.52 -28.53 -22.84
N LEU A 174 -11.47 -27.42 -23.56
CA LEU A 174 -10.41 -27.12 -24.51
C LEU A 174 -9.24 -26.40 -23.82
N GLN A 175 -8.03 -26.78 -24.23
CA GLN A 175 -6.77 -26.10 -23.95
C GLN A 175 -6.14 -25.69 -25.29
N ALA A 176 -5.66 -24.45 -25.40
CA ALA A 176 -4.98 -23.93 -26.59
C ALA A 176 -3.56 -23.47 -26.22
N ILE A 177 -2.58 -23.91 -27.02
CA ILE A 177 -1.16 -23.67 -26.82
C ILE A 177 -0.57 -23.12 -28.11
N ASN A 178 0.09 -21.96 -28.05
CA ASN A 178 0.87 -21.45 -29.17
C ASN A 178 2.24 -22.12 -29.21
N VAL A 179 2.54 -22.80 -30.31
CA VAL A 179 3.82 -23.44 -30.58
C VAL A 179 4.56 -22.56 -31.58
N VAL A 180 5.56 -21.82 -31.10
CA VAL A 180 6.16 -20.71 -31.86
C VAL A 180 7.68 -20.75 -31.74
N GLY A 181 8.40 -20.30 -32.78
CA GLY A 181 9.84 -20.12 -32.72
C GLY A 181 10.24 -19.09 -31.67
N LEU A 182 11.38 -19.27 -31.02
CA LEU A 182 11.81 -18.42 -29.92
C LEU A 182 11.97 -16.94 -30.31
N GLU A 183 12.55 -16.63 -31.46
CA GLU A 183 12.69 -15.22 -31.91
C GLU A 183 11.34 -14.56 -32.22
N PRO A 184 10.44 -15.16 -33.03
CA PRO A 184 9.06 -14.69 -33.20
C PRO A 184 8.26 -14.52 -31.89
N TYR A 185 8.51 -15.36 -30.89
CA TYR A 185 7.92 -15.19 -29.57
C TYR A 185 8.44 -13.92 -28.88
N LEU A 186 9.75 -13.66 -28.96
CA LEU A 186 10.38 -12.48 -28.37
C LEU A 186 9.95 -11.17 -29.06
N ASP A 187 9.67 -11.18 -30.35
CA ASP A 187 9.09 -10.03 -31.06
C ASP A 187 7.75 -9.59 -30.44
N GLY A 188 6.98 -10.52 -29.85
CA GLY A 188 5.75 -10.21 -29.11
C GLY A 188 5.95 -9.95 -27.61
N VAL A 189 7.10 -10.32 -27.03
CA VAL A 189 7.41 -10.15 -25.59
C VAL A 189 8.15 -8.85 -25.32
N VAL A 190 9.26 -8.58 -26.01
CA VAL A 190 10.13 -7.42 -25.74
C VAL A 190 9.35 -6.10 -25.76
N PRO A 191 8.54 -5.76 -26.79
CA PRO A 191 7.76 -4.52 -26.79
C PRO A 191 6.57 -4.54 -25.83
N SER A 192 6.17 -5.72 -25.34
CA SER A 192 5.13 -5.84 -24.30
C SER A 192 5.67 -5.60 -22.89
N GLU A 193 6.98 -5.78 -22.70
CA GLU A 193 7.69 -5.63 -21.44
C GLU A 193 8.38 -4.27 -21.32
N MET A 194 8.93 -3.75 -22.43
CA MET A 194 9.62 -2.45 -22.47
C MET A 194 9.10 -1.59 -23.63
N PRO A 195 8.97 -0.26 -23.44
CA PRO A 195 8.63 0.64 -24.54
C PRO A 195 9.65 0.53 -25.69
N HIS A 196 9.17 0.27 -26.90
CA HIS A 196 10.00 0.10 -28.09
C HIS A 196 10.84 1.33 -28.46
N SER A 197 10.45 2.53 -27.98
CA SER A 197 11.18 3.78 -28.17
C SER A 197 12.38 3.96 -27.24
N TRP A 198 12.62 3.04 -26.30
CA TRP A 198 13.78 3.09 -25.42
C TRP A 198 15.07 2.74 -26.14
N ALA A 199 16.20 3.06 -25.50
CA ALA A 199 17.54 2.90 -26.08
C ALA A 199 17.77 1.46 -26.57
N SER A 200 18.34 1.32 -27.76
CA SER A 200 18.58 0.01 -28.40
C SER A 200 19.33 -0.97 -27.48
N GLU A 201 20.32 -0.49 -26.73
CA GLU A 201 21.09 -1.33 -25.79
C GLU A 201 20.22 -1.88 -24.64
N ALA A 202 19.22 -1.13 -24.18
CA ALA A 202 18.27 -1.62 -23.19
C ALA A 202 17.33 -2.69 -23.80
N LEU A 203 16.86 -2.48 -25.03
CA LEU A 203 16.05 -3.47 -25.75
C LEU A 203 16.82 -4.76 -26.04
N LYS A 204 18.11 -4.67 -26.39
CA LYS A 204 19.00 -5.83 -26.57
C LYS A 204 19.20 -6.59 -25.26
N ALA A 205 19.40 -5.88 -24.15
CA ALA A 205 19.51 -6.51 -22.83
C ALA A 205 18.21 -7.26 -22.48
N GLN A 206 17.05 -6.64 -22.71
CA GLN A 206 15.75 -7.27 -22.52
C GLN A 206 15.54 -8.49 -23.43
N ALA A 207 15.93 -8.43 -24.69
CA ALA A 207 15.81 -9.57 -25.61
C ALA A 207 16.63 -10.77 -25.11
N VAL A 208 17.89 -10.57 -24.71
CA VAL A 208 18.75 -11.63 -24.18
C VAL A 208 18.24 -12.16 -22.84
N ALA A 209 17.79 -11.29 -21.93
CA ALA A 209 17.21 -11.70 -20.66
C ALA A 209 15.89 -12.48 -20.86
N ALA A 210 15.00 -12.02 -21.74
CA ALA A 210 13.73 -12.68 -22.04
C ALA A 210 13.93 -14.04 -22.72
N ARG A 211 14.93 -14.15 -23.62
CA ARG A 211 15.32 -15.40 -24.27
C ARG A 211 15.84 -16.42 -23.25
N SER A 212 16.73 -15.97 -22.37
CA SER A 212 17.31 -16.80 -21.32
C SER A 212 16.24 -17.28 -20.33
N TYR A 213 15.29 -16.40 -19.97
CA TYR A 213 14.16 -16.73 -19.11
C TYR A 213 13.30 -17.83 -19.74
N ALA A 214 12.91 -17.66 -21.02
CA ALA A 214 12.07 -18.62 -21.73
C ALA A 214 12.72 -20.01 -21.77
N LEU A 215 14.02 -20.06 -22.07
CA LEU A 215 14.78 -21.30 -22.16
C LEU A 215 15.06 -21.96 -20.80
N SER A 216 15.30 -21.17 -19.73
CA SER A 216 15.54 -21.70 -18.38
C SER A 216 14.26 -22.23 -17.71
N HIS A 217 13.08 -21.91 -18.25
CA HIS A 217 11.78 -22.28 -17.70
C HIS A 217 11.01 -23.32 -18.52
N LEU A 218 11.61 -23.87 -19.59
CA LEU A 218 10.99 -24.97 -20.36
C LEU A 218 10.58 -26.14 -19.45
N GLN A 219 9.36 -26.63 -19.63
CA GLN A 219 8.76 -27.67 -18.78
C GLN A 219 8.58 -28.95 -19.60
N SER A 220 9.55 -29.87 -19.52
CA SER A 220 9.48 -31.14 -20.28
C SER A 220 8.31 -32.05 -19.86
N SER A 221 7.83 -31.94 -18.62
CA SER A 221 6.80 -32.81 -18.04
C SER A 221 5.36 -32.31 -18.24
N THR A 222 5.16 -31.14 -18.85
CA THR A 222 3.81 -30.59 -19.06
C THR A 222 3.55 -30.27 -20.53
N SER A 223 2.28 -30.00 -20.87
CA SER A 223 1.88 -29.74 -22.26
C SER A 223 2.39 -28.39 -22.80
N PHE A 224 2.78 -27.45 -21.94
CA PHE A 224 3.27 -26.12 -22.31
C PHE A 224 4.47 -25.70 -21.45
N ASP A 225 5.15 -24.63 -21.82
CA ASP A 225 6.35 -24.13 -21.15
C ASP A 225 6.10 -22.82 -20.40
N LEU A 226 5.28 -21.93 -20.98
CA LEU A 226 5.16 -20.53 -20.55
C LEU A 226 3.70 -20.06 -20.50
N TYR A 227 3.44 -19.04 -19.68
CA TYR A 227 2.19 -18.28 -19.69
C TYR A 227 2.36 -16.97 -20.48
N PRO A 228 1.29 -16.43 -21.08
CA PRO A 228 1.34 -15.18 -21.86
C PRO A 228 1.20 -13.91 -21.00
N ASP A 229 1.27 -14.06 -19.67
CA ASP A 229 1.06 -13.00 -18.69
C ASP A 229 2.19 -13.00 -17.63
N THR A 230 2.01 -12.22 -16.57
CA THR A 230 3.01 -11.99 -15.52
C THR A 230 3.41 -13.23 -14.71
N ARG A 231 2.76 -14.39 -14.91
CA ARG A 231 3.26 -15.69 -14.41
C ARG A 231 4.51 -16.15 -15.16
N SER A 232 4.74 -15.64 -16.36
CA SER A 232 5.98 -15.81 -17.11
C SER A 232 6.41 -14.48 -17.69
N GLN A 233 6.04 -14.19 -18.94
CA GLN A 233 6.35 -12.94 -19.63
C GLN A 233 5.11 -12.49 -20.39
N VAL A 234 4.87 -11.18 -20.44
CA VAL A 234 3.73 -10.62 -21.18
C VAL A 234 3.95 -10.86 -22.67
N TYR A 235 3.19 -11.78 -23.25
CA TYR A 235 3.26 -12.13 -24.68
C TYR A 235 1.96 -11.73 -25.37
N ARG A 236 2.03 -10.68 -26.18
CA ARG A 236 0.84 -10.10 -26.85
C ARG A 236 0.71 -10.48 -28.32
N GLY A 237 1.54 -11.38 -28.83
CA GLY A 237 1.50 -11.85 -30.21
C GLY A 237 1.86 -10.76 -31.22
N VAL A 238 1.38 -10.91 -32.46
CA VAL A 238 1.78 -10.09 -33.62
C VAL A 238 1.43 -8.62 -33.44
N THR A 239 0.34 -8.31 -32.74
CA THR A 239 -0.13 -6.93 -32.57
C THR A 239 0.77 -6.07 -31.69
N ALA A 240 1.70 -6.67 -30.95
CA ALA A 240 2.67 -5.94 -30.13
C ALA A 240 4.02 -5.73 -30.83
N GLU A 241 4.28 -6.41 -31.94
CA GLU A 241 5.57 -6.31 -32.64
C GLU A 241 5.86 -4.86 -33.06
N GLN A 242 7.12 -4.43 -32.87
CA GLN A 242 7.59 -3.10 -33.24
C GLN A 242 8.95 -3.20 -33.93
N PRO A 243 9.22 -2.42 -34.99
CA PRO A 243 10.48 -2.52 -35.74
C PRO A 243 11.73 -2.36 -34.86
N GLU A 244 11.73 -1.45 -33.88
CA GLU A 244 12.90 -1.17 -33.03
C GLU A 244 13.20 -2.32 -32.07
N SER A 245 12.18 -2.90 -31.43
CA SER A 245 12.37 -4.06 -30.56
C SER A 245 12.73 -5.31 -31.36
N ASN A 246 12.12 -5.50 -32.53
CA ASN A 246 12.42 -6.64 -33.39
C ASN A 246 13.87 -6.55 -33.90
N ALA A 247 14.36 -5.36 -34.25
CA ALA A 247 15.77 -5.16 -34.60
C ALA A 247 16.72 -5.55 -33.45
N ALA A 248 16.36 -5.26 -32.19
CA ALA A 248 17.14 -5.67 -31.03
C ALA A 248 17.11 -7.18 -30.78
N VAL A 249 15.95 -7.82 -30.99
CA VAL A 249 15.79 -9.28 -30.95
C VAL A 249 16.70 -9.93 -32.00
N GLN A 250 16.64 -9.47 -33.26
CA GLN A 250 17.46 -9.98 -34.36
C GLN A 250 18.97 -9.76 -34.13
N ALA A 251 19.37 -8.56 -33.68
CA ALA A 251 20.78 -8.25 -33.39
C ALA A 251 21.37 -9.10 -32.25
N THR A 252 20.53 -9.75 -31.45
CA THR A 252 20.92 -10.63 -30.34
C THR A 252 20.43 -12.06 -30.53
N ALA A 253 20.08 -12.45 -31.76
CA ALA A 253 19.51 -13.77 -32.05
C ALA A 253 20.37 -14.90 -31.48
N GLY A 254 19.72 -15.83 -30.76
CA GLY A 254 20.38 -16.97 -30.11
C GLY A 254 21.28 -16.62 -28.91
N GLN A 255 21.50 -15.35 -28.57
CA GLN A 255 22.31 -14.97 -27.41
C GLN A 255 21.53 -15.13 -26.11
N VAL A 256 22.18 -15.74 -25.12
CA VAL A 256 21.63 -16.03 -23.79
C VAL A 256 22.65 -15.74 -22.69
N VAL A 257 22.16 -15.51 -21.47
CA VAL A 257 22.95 -15.44 -20.25
C VAL A 257 23.22 -16.86 -19.76
N LEU A 258 24.49 -17.17 -19.48
CA LEU A 258 24.97 -18.46 -18.99
C LEU A 258 25.60 -18.31 -17.62
N TYR A 259 25.30 -19.25 -16.73
CA TYR A 259 26.01 -19.46 -15.47
C TYR A 259 26.53 -20.89 -15.42
N ALA A 260 27.83 -21.07 -15.20
CA ALA A 260 28.49 -22.38 -15.23
C ALA A 260 28.11 -23.23 -16.46
N GLY A 261 28.10 -22.60 -17.65
CA GLY A 261 27.78 -23.25 -18.94
C GLY A 261 26.30 -23.58 -19.17
N ARG A 262 25.40 -23.28 -18.23
CA ARG A 262 23.95 -23.50 -18.35
C ARG A 262 23.20 -22.20 -18.50
N VAL A 263 22.08 -22.21 -19.23
CA VAL A 263 21.21 -21.03 -19.36
C VAL A 263 20.75 -20.56 -17.99
N ALA A 264 21.04 -19.30 -17.68
CA ALA A 264 20.75 -18.68 -16.41
C ALA A 264 19.27 -18.29 -16.28
N LYS A 265 18.74 -18.31 -15.05
CA LYS A 265 17.41 -17.78 -14.72
C LYS A 265 17.46 -16.25 -14.66
N THR A 266 16.93 -15.59 -15.67
CA THR A 266 17.02 -14.14 -15.83
C THR A 266 15.68 -13.46 -15.54
N TYR A 267 15.29 -13.41 -14.26
CA TYR A 267 14.11 -12.62 -13.87
C TYR A 267 14.37 -11.13 -14.13
N PHE A 268 13.31 -10.39 -14.44
CA PHE A 268 13.34 -8.95 -14.64
C PHE A 268 12.01 -8.34 -14.22
N PHE A 269 12.02 -7.03 -13.97
CA PHE A 269 10.88 -6.31 -13.43
C PHE A 269 10.98 -4.80 -13.74
N SER A 270 9.92 -4.05 -13.49
CA SER A 270 9.84 -2.64 -13.94
C SER A 270 10.92 -1.74 -13.34
N THR A 271 10.92 -1.52 -12.03
CA THR A 271 11.73 -0.46 -11.39
C THR A 271 12.27 -0.95 -10.04
N SER A 272 13.56 -0.75 -9.75
CA SER A 272 14.23 -1.28 -8.54
C SER A 272 13.97 -0.47 -7.28
N GLY A 273 13.78 0.83 -7.38
CA GLY A 273 13.81 1.77 -6.26
C GLY A 273 15.24 2.08 -5.80
N GLY A 274 16.23 1.95 -6.70
CA GLY A 274 17.65 2.23 -6.43
C GLY A 274 18.51 0.99 -6.12
N ARG A 275 17.90 -0.19 -5.93
CA ARG A 275 18.63 -1.45 -5.69
C ARG A 275 17.74 -2.67 -5.97
N THR A 276 18.30 -3.75 -6.50
CA THR A 276 17.57 -5.03 -6.66
C THR A 276 17.44 -5.78 -5.32
N MET A 277 16.81 -6.96 -5.31
CA MET A 277 16.67 -7.88 -4.20
C MET A 277 17.24 -9.25 -4.59
N SER A 278 17.82 -9.96 -3.62
CA SER A 278 18.32 -11.32 -3.84
C SER A 278 17.18 -12.34 -4.01
N ALA A 279 17.43 -13.44 -4.74
CA ALA A 279 16.47 -14.54 -4.84
C ALA A 279 16.22 -15.25 -3.49
N ALA A 280 17.22 -15.24 -2.60
CA ALA A 280 17.11 -15.81 -1.26
C ALA A 280 16.10 -15.00 -0.41
N ASP A 281 16.18 -13.67 -0.47
CA ASP A 281 15.24 -12.79 0.22
C ASP A 281 13.82 -12.82 -0.38
N ALA A 282 13.73 -13.04 -1.69
CA ALA A 282 12.46 -13.08 -2.40
C ALA A 282 11.69 -14.40 -2.20
N TRP A 283 12.41 -15.52 -2.26
CA TRP A 283 11.82 -16.86 -2.43
C TRP A 283 12.48 -17.94 -1.56
N GLY A 284 13.43 -17.59 -0.70
CA GLY A 284 14.17 -18.55 0.13
C GLY A 284 15.17 -19.43 -0.64
N GLN A 285 15.41 -19.12 -1.92
CA GLN A 285 16.33 -19.89 -2.77
C GLN A 285 17.57 -19.07 -3.11
N THR A 286 18.75 -19.57 -2.74
CA THR A 286 20.01 -18.99 -3.17
C THR A 286 20.26 -19.30 -4.65
N ILE A 287 20.37 -18.25 -5.46
CA ILE A 287 20.81 -18.32 -6.86
C ILE A 287 22.01 -17.37 -6.98
N PRO A 288 23.24 -17.85 -7.22
CA PRO A 288 24.47 -17.07 -7.02
C PRO A 288 24.58 -15.75 -7.78
N TYR A 289 23.92 -15.65 -8.94
CA TYR A 289 23.90 -14.47 -9.80
C TYR A 289 22.61 -13.65 -9.70
N LEU A 290 21.67 -14.04 -8.83
CA LEU A 290 20.47 -13.25 -8.50
C LEU A 290 20.61 -12.71 -7.09
N VAL A 291 21.60 -11.84 -6.94
CA VAL A 291 21.91 -11.12 -5.71
C VAL A 291 21.41 -9.68 -5.83
N SER A 292 21.40 -8.99 -4.68
CA SER A 292 21.05 -7.57 -4.69
C SER A 292 22.24 -6.73 -5.17
N VAL A 293 22.00 -5.88 -6.17
CA VAL A 293 22.99 -4.96 -6.76
C VAL A 293 22.45 -3.51 -6.76
N PRO A 294 23.31 -2.49 -6.55
CA PRO A 294 22.94 -1.08 -6.67
C PRO A 294 22.41 -0.74 -8.05
N ASP A 295 21.39 0.10 -8.14
CA ASP A 295 20.78 0.49 -9.42
C ASP A 295 20.48 2.00 -9.43
N PRO A 296 21.53 2.85 -9.44
CA PRO A 296 21.38 4.30 -9.24
C PRO A 296 20.67 5.01 -10.39
N TYR A 297 20.55 4.37 -11.56
CA TYR A 297 20.00 4.99 -12.77
C TYR A 297 18.53 4.68 -13.02
N ASP A 298 17.87 3.90 -12.14
CA ASP A 298 16.43 3.68 -12.23
C ASP A 298 15.60 4.89 -11.75
N SER A 299 16.24 5.92 -11.21
CA SER A 299 15.64 7.19 -10.75
C SER A 299 14.89 7.96 -11.85
N ILE A 300 15.14 7.64 -13.12
CA ILE A 300 14.37 8.12 -14.26
C ILE A 300 12.93 7.58 -14.30
N SER A 301 12.64 6.52 -13.54
CA SER A 301 11.32 5.91 -13.50
C SER A 301 10.34 6.77 -12.69
N PRO A 302 9.12 7.02 -13.18
CA PRO A 302 8.06 7.63 -12.38
C PRO A 302 7.58 6.73 -11.22
N TYR A 303 8.11 5.51 -11.13
CA TYR A 303 7.82 4.53 -10.08
C TYR A 303 9.02 4.28 -9.16
N HIS A 304 10.11 5.06 -9.29
CA HIS A 304 11.27 4.95 -8.40
C HIS A 304 10.84 5.18 -6.96
N ASP A 305 10.09 6.27 -6.72
CA ASP A 305 9.38 6.56 -5.48
C ASP A 305 7.87 6.58 -5.74
N TRP A 306 7.09 6.17 -4.75
CA TRP A 306 5.63 6.28 -4.82
C TRP A 306 5.00 6.46 -3.44
N GLY A 307 3.77 6.97 -3.45
CA GLY A 307 3.07 7.41 -2.26
C GLY A 307 3.29 8.91 -1.99
N PRO A 308 2.87 9.42 -0.83
CA PRO A 308 2.19 8.70 0.25
C PRO A 308 0.77 8.24 -0.12
N LEU A 309 0.40 7.01 0.27
CA LEU A 309 -0.96 6.46 0.15
C LEU A 309 -1.63 6.42 1.52
N ALA A 310 -2.86 6.96 1.62
CA ALA A 310 -3.63 6.95 2.87
C ALA A 310 -4.43 5.68 3.08
N PHE A 311 -4.35 5.14 4.29
CA PHE A 311 -5.21 4.06 4.77
C PHE A 311 -5.83 4.43 6.11
N SER A 312 -7.15 4.25 6.23
CA SER A 312 -7.82 4.33 7.52
C SER A 312 -7.47 3.11 8.37
N ALA A 313 -7.50 3.27 9.69
CA ALA A 313 -7.31 2.17 10.63
C ALA A 313 -8.27 0.99 10.36
N ALA A 314 -9.52 1.27 9.94
CA ALA A 314 -10.51 0.24 9.62
C ALA A 314 -10.14 -0.55 8.35
N LYS A 315 -9.75 0.13 7.27
CA LYS A 315 -9.37 -0.53 6.01
C LYS A 315 -8.11 -1.38 6.21
N LEU A 316 -7.09 -0.81 6.84
CA LEU A 316 -5.82 -1.49 7.07
C LEU A 316 -5.97 -2.63 8.06
N GLY A 317 -6.74 -2.42 9.14
CA GLY A 317 -7.04 -3.46 10.13
C GLY A 317 -7.76 -4.66 9.53
N LYS A 318 -8.72 -4.43 8.62
CA LYS A 318 -9.39 -5.52 7.88
C LYS A 318 -8.40 -6.29 6.99
N VAL A 319 -7.57 -5.58 6.23
CA VAL A 319 -6.61 -6.19 5.30
C VAL A 319 -5.54 -7.01 6.03
N LEU A 320 -5.01 -6.48 7.14
CA LEU A 320 -3.98 -7.13 7.95
C LEU A 320 -4.54 -8.08 9.02
N LYS A 321 -5.87 -8.23 9.09
CA LYS A 321 -6.57 -9.09 10.06
C LYS A 321 -6.25 -8.74 11.53
N ALA A 322 -6.17 -7.44 11.83
CA ALA A 322 -5.86 -6.95 13.17
C ALA A 322 -6.93 -7.39 14.20
N PRO A 323 -6.53 -7.93 15.36
CA PRO A 323 -7.46 -8.25 16.44
C PRO A 323 -8.08 -6.99 17.08
N GLY A 324 -9.35 -6.73 16.77
CA GLY A 324 -10.04 -5.53 17.26
C GLY A 324 -9.65 -4.25 16.48
N ARG A 325 -9.74 -3.09 17.12
CA ARG A 325 -9.40 -1.81 16.47
C ARG A 325 -7.89 -1.74 16.26
N LEU A 326 -7.46 -1.51 15.01
CA LEU A 326 -6.05 -1.28 14.68
C LEU A 326 -5.54 -0.02 15.40
N LEU A 327 -4.48 -0.19 16.20
CA LEU A 327 -3.81 0.87 16.94
C LEU A 327 -2.49 1.25 16.28
N ASP A 328 -1.75 0.25 15.80
CA ASP A 328 -0.44 0.48 15.21
C ASP A 328 -0.06 -0.58 14.17
N VAL A 329 0.93 -0.27 13.33
CA VAL A 329 1.54 -1.21 12.38
C VAL A 329 3.05 -1.08 12.44
N GLN A 330 3.71 -2.23 12.50
CA GLN A 330 5.17 -2.35 12.48
C GLN A 330 5.61 -3.22 11.29
N THR A 331 6.80 -2.95 10.77
CA THR A 331 7.38 -3.68 9.64
C THR A 331 8.79 -4.12 9.98
N ALA A 332 9.15 -5.36 9.66
CA ALA A 332 10.53 -5.82 9.68
C ALA A 332 11.03 -6.02 8.24
N THR A 333 12.28 -5.64 7.98
CA THR A 333 12.90 -5.77 6.66
C THR A 333 13.83 -6.98 6.58
N ASN A 334 14.00 -7.53 5.38
CA ASN A 334 15.06 -8.50 5.08
C ASN A 334 16.38 -7.79 4.73
N ASP A 335 17.43 -8.57 4.45
CA ASP A 335 18.78 -8.06 4.12
C ASP A 335 18.80 -7.28 2.79
N SER A 336 17.82 -7.54 1.93
CA SER A 336 17.58 -6.74 0.73
C SER A 336 16.87 -5.39 0.99
N GLY A 337 16.50 -5.08 2.24
CA GLY A 337 15.79 -3.86 2.63
C GLY A 337 14.30 -3.85 2.27
N ARG A 338 13.74 -4.99 1.86
CA ARG A 338 12.31 -5.14 1.59
C ARG A 338 11.57 -5.54 2.85
N VAL A 339 10.32 -5.13 2.99
CA VAL A 339 9.44 -5.58 4.06
C VAL A 339 9.28 -7.10 3.97
N ALA A 340 9.80 -7.80 4.98
CA ALA A 340 9.66 -9.24 5.13
C ALA A 340 8.34 -9.58 5.83
N THR A 341 8.02 -8.85 6.91
CA THR A 341 6.80 -9.02 7.69
C THR A 341 6.14 -7.69 8.04
N VAL A 342 4.81 -7.74 8.17
CA VAL A 342 3.97 -6.65 8.65
C VAL A 342 3.19 -7.16 9.85
N THR A 343 3.35 -6.50 10.99
CA THR A 343 2.65 -6.82 12.23
C THR A 343 1.64 -5.72 12.53
N ALA A 344 0.36 -6.10 12.59
CA ALA A 344 -0.74 -5.21 12.93
C ALA A 344 -1.06 -5.37 14.42
N ILE A 345 -0.98 -4.27 15.15
CA ILE A 345 -1.21 -4.21 16.60
C ILE A 345 -2.63 -3.70 16.81
N GLY A 346 -3.53 -4.61 17.16
CA GLY A 346 -4.92 -4.33 17.47
C GLY A 346 -5.17 -4.18 18.97
N ALA A 347 -6.31 -3.62 19.32
CA ALA A 347 -6.73 -3.47 20.72
C ALA A 347 -6.84 -4.80 21.49
N ASN A 348 -6.96 -5.93 20.78
CA ASN A 348 -7.16 -7.26 21.36
C ASN A 348 -5.99 -8.21 21.05
N GLY A 349 -4.83 -7.71 20.63
CA GLY A 349 -3.65 -8.52 20.30
C GLY A 349 -3.07 -8.18 18.93
N GLU A 350 -2.19 -9.06 18.44
CA GLU A 350 -1.40 -8.82 17.23
C GLU A 350 -1.69 -9.87 16.15
N SER A 351 -1.57 -9.45 14.89
CA SER A 351 -1.53 -10.35 13.74
C SER A 351 -0.30 -10.04 12.89
N THR A 352 0.33 -11.08 12.33
CA THR A 352 1.49 -10.91 11.43
C THR A 352 1.20 -11.54 10.07
N THR A 353 1.60 -10.86 9.01
CA THR A 353 1.56 -11.35 7.63
C THR A 353 2.89 -11.08 6.93
N THR A 354 3.12 -11.71 5.78
CA THR A 354 4.33 -11.48 4.98
C THR A 354 4.22 -10.19 4.18
N GLY A 355 5.35 -9.58 3.86
CA GLY A 355 5.42 -8.40 2.98
C GLY A 355 4.77 -8.62 1.61
N PRO A 356 5.01 -9.74 0.91
CA PRO A 356 4.32 -10.06 -0.35
C PRO A 356 2.80 -10.15 -0.20
N ALA A 357 2.29 -10.76 0.88
CA ALA A 357 0.85 -10.85 1.12
C ALA A 357 0.26 -9.47 1.41
N ALA A 358 0.93 -8.64 2.22
CA ALA A 358 0.52 -7.26 2.48
C ALA A 358 0.54 -6.40 1.20
N ARG A 359 1.60 -6.48 0.40
CA ARG A 359 1.70 -5.82 -0.91
C ARG A 359 0.50 -6.16 -1.79
N SER A 360 0.21 -7.46 -1.95
CA SER A 360 -0.89 -7.92 -2.79
C SER A 360 -2.24 -7.43 -2.28
N ALA A 361 -2.48 -7.54 -0.97
CA ALA A 361 -3.77 -7.19 -0.38
C ALA A 361 -4.01 -5.67 -0.34
N LEU A 362 -2.95 -4.86 -0.28
CA LEU A 362 -3.02 -3.39 -0.31
C LEU A 362 -2.88 -2.80 -1.73
N GLY A 363 -2.58 -3.63 -2.74
CA GLY A 363 -2.35 -3.16 -4.11
C GLY A 363 -1.08 -2.32 -4.28
N LEU A 364 -0.05 -2.60 -3.49
CA LEU A 364 1.22 -1.85 -3.52
C LEU A 364 2.10 -2.30 -4.69
N ARG A 365 2.97 -1.39 -5.16
CA ARG A 365 3.84 -1.63 -6.33
C ARG A 365 4.94 -2.64 -6.03
N SER A 366 5.53 -2.62 -4.85
CA SER A 366 6.64 -3.48 -4.44
C SER A 366 6.52 -3.88 -2.97
N THR A 367 7.43 -4.73 -2.50
CA THR A 367 7.65 -5.00 -1.07
C THR A 367 8.62 -4.01 -0.42
N TRP A 368 9.10 -3.00 -1.15
CA TRP A 368 9.92 -1.92 -0.59
C TRP A 368 9.01 -0.77 -0.17
N PHE A 369 8.45 -0.85 1.02
CA PHE A 369 7.58 0.19 1.54
C PHE A 369 7.77 0.39 3.03
N SER A 370 7.31 1.53 3.54
CA SER A 370 7.22 1.84 4.96
C SER A 370 5.77 2.12 5.31
N VAL A 371 5.34 1.71 6.50
CA VAL A 371 4.05 2.10 7.06
C VAL A 371 4.28 3.16 8.13
N GLY A 372 3.98 4.40 7.79
CA GLY A 372 3.94 5.52 8.70
C GLY A 372 2.60 5.62 9.43
N VAL A 373 2.64 6.19 10.62
CA VAL A 373 1.44 6.47 11.44
C VAL A 373 1.45 7.93 11.89
N ALA A 374 0.30 8.58 11.71
CA ALA A 374 0.05 9.94 12.16
C ALA A 374 -1.26 9.97 12.97
N ALA A 375 -1.19 10.47 14.21
CA ALA A 375 -2.34 10.59 15.09
C ALA A 375 -2.17 11.80 16.01
N LEU A 376 -3.26 12.54 16.23
CA LEU A 376 -3.31 13.64 17.19
C LEU A 376 -4.31 13.31 18.30
N SER A 377 -3.83 13.32 19.54
CA SER A 377 -4.64 13.04 20.71
C SER A 377 -5.37 14.30 21.20
N PRO A 378 -6.58 14.16 21.77
CA PRO A 378 -7.24 15.26 22.44
C PRO A 378 -6.45 15.69 23.70
N PRO A 379 -6.70 16.91 24.22
CA PRO A 379 -6.14 17.33 25.50
C PRO A 379 -6.47 16.31 26.60
N GLU A 380 -5.54 16.11 27.52
CA GLU A 380 -5.71 15.17 28.66
C GLU A 380 -6.95 15.49 29.49
N THR A 381 -7.27 16.78 29.65
CA THR A 381 -8.47 17.25 30.33
C THR A 381 -9.58 17.55 29.34
N ALA A 382 -10.75 16.92 29.55
CA ALA A 382 -11.95 17.17 28.75
C ALA A 382 -12.63 18.54 29.02
N THR A 383 -12.13 19.31 29.98
CA THR A 383 -12.69 20.63 30.34
C THR A 383 -12.23 21.72 29.38
N ALA A 384 -13.08 22.75 29.21
CA ALA A 384 -12.74 23.90 28.40
C ALA A 384 -11.60 24.71 29.03
N LEU A 385 -10.66 25.15 28.19
CA LEU A 385 -9.58 26.02 28.60
C LEU A 385 -10.14 27.40 28.93
N VAL A 386 -9.83 27.93 30.11
CA VAL A 386 -10.18 29.31 30.46
C VAL A 386 -9.33 30.27 29.61
N TYR A 387 -9.94 31.32 29.07
CA TYR A 387 -9.26 32.31 28.24
C TYR A 387 -7.92 32.79 28.85
N GLY A 388 -6.89 32.79 27.99
CA GLY A 388 -5.50 33.06 28.34
C GLY A 388 -4.73 31.85 28.86
N GLY A 389 -5.40 30.71 29.09
CA GLY A 389 -4.77 29.45 29.49
C GLY A 389 -3.95 28.81 28.37
N ARG A 390 -3.17 27.78 28.74
CA ARG A 390 -2.37 26.93 27.84
C ARG A 390 -2.73 25.47 28.04
N THR A 391 -2.56 24.66 27.01
CA THR A 391 -2.60 23.20 27.11
C THR A 391 -1.58 22.60 26.15
N THR A 392 -1.34 21.31 26.28
CA THR A 392 -0.44 20.56 25.41
C THR A 392 -1.26 19.55 24.64
N LEU A 393 -1.03 19.50 23.33
CA LEU A 393 -1.57 18.45 22.47
C LEU A 393 -0.45 17.46 22.16
N SER A 394 -0.70 16.19 22.42
CA SER A 394 0.23 15.10 22.14
C SER A 394 -0.23 14.26 20.95
N GLY A 395 0.68 13.48 20.39
CA GLY A 395 0.34 12.58 19.31
C GLY A 395 1.49 11.66 18.91
N LEU A 396 1.28 10.96 17.80
CA LEU A 396 2.24 10.04 17.20
C LEU A 396 2.46 10.45 15.74
N ALA A 397 3.70 10.55 15.33
CA ALA A 397 4.14 10.81 13.96
C ALA A 397 5.41 9.99 13.71
N ARG A 398 5.25 8.72 13.35
CA ARG A 398 6.34 7.77 13.09
C ARG A 398 6.40 7.41 11.61
N ALA A 399 7.59 7.40 11.03
CA ALA A 399 7.82 7.11 9.60
C ALA A 399 6.90 7.92 8.65
N VAL A 400 6.59 9.17 9.03
CA VAL A 400 5.81 10.12 8.23
C VAL A 400 6.64 11.37 7.98
N ALA A 401 7.20 11.49 6.77
CA ALA A 401 7.99 12.65 6.40
C ALA A 401 7.10 13.90 6.18
N GLY A 402 7.61 15.06 6.61
CA GLY A 402 6.95 16.35 6.34
C GLY A 402 5.61 16.56 7.05
N ALA A 403 5.38 15.91 8.19
CA ALA A 403 4.19 16.14 9.00
C ALA A 403 4.16 17.57 9.56
N VAL A 404 3.03 18.26 9.42
CA VAL A 404 2.83 19.65 9.85
C VAL A 404 1.63 19.73 10.79
N PHE A 405 1.77 20.47 11.88
CA PHE A 405 0.70 20.78 12.81
C PHE A 405 -0.10 21.99 12.29
N GLU A 406 -1.42 21.83 12.14
CA GLU A 406 -2.31 22.88 11.65
C GLU A 406 -3.39 23.23 12.66
N GLN A 407 -3.87 24.47 12.59
CA GLN A 407 -4.98 24.96 13.40
C GLN A 407 -6.04 25.67 12.56
N ARG A 408 -7.28 25.69 13.07
CA ARG A 408 -8.40 26.44 12.50
C ARG A 408 -9.33 26.91 13.62
N PRO A 409 -9.33 28.21 13.98
CA PRO A 409 -10.31 28.79 14.89
C PRO A 409 -11.75 28.55 14.38
N THR A 410 -12.72 28.31 15.26
CA THR A 410 -14.11 28.03 14.87
C THR A 410 -14.82 29.19 14.17
N THR A 411 -14.25 30.39 14.22
CA THR A 411 -14.74 31.59 13.53
C THR A 411 -14.24 31.68 12.08
N THR A 412 -13.41 30.73 11.63
CA THR A 412 -12.78 30.71 10.31
C THR A 412 -12.96 29.36 9.64
N ASN A 413 -12.92 29.34 8.30
CA ASN A 413 -12.95 28.11 7.51
C ASN A 413 -11.58 27.70 6.96
N VAL A 414 -10.53 28.48 7.23
CA VAL A 414 -9.19 28.29 6.66
C VAL A 414 -8.26 27.63 7.68
N TRP A 415 -7.54 26.60 7.26
CA TRP A 415 -6.48 25.98 8.06
C TRP A 415 -5.18 26.76 7.92
N ALA A 416 -4.54 27.06 9.04
CA ALA A 416 -3.23 27.69 9.10
C ALA A 416 -2.18 26.69 9.61
N THR A 417 -1.02 26.66 8.96
CA THR A 417 0.16 25.93 9.45
C THR A 417 0.69 26.62 10.71
N VAL A 418 0.92 25.83 11.77
CA VAL A 418 1.49 26.31 13.03
C VAL A 418 2.98 26.02 13.09
N ALA A 419 3.37 24.76 12.92
CA ALA A 419 4.77 24.32 12.97
C ALA A 419 4.94 22.93 12.33
N PRO A 420 6.16 22.59 11.83
CA PRO A 420 6.52 21.21 11.55
C PRO A 420 6.42 20.34 12.81
N VAL A 421 5.98 19.09 12.67
CA VAL A 421 5.96 18.11 13.76
C VAL A 421 7.38 17.61 14.01
N LYS A 422 7.87 17.79 15.23
CA LYS A 422 9.15 17.24 15.70
C LYS A 422 8.85 16.05 16.60
N ALA A 423 8.90 14.85 16.05
CA ALA A 423 8.70 13.61 16.78
C ALA A 423 10.00 13.12 17.42
N ALA A 424 9.89 12.49 18.58
CA ALA A 424 10.96 11.73 19.21
C ALA A 424 11.25 10.44 18.42
N ALA A 425 12.28 9.70 18.84
CA ALA A 425 12.70 8.47 18.16
C ALA A 425 11.61 7.38 18.11
N ASP A 426 10.75 7.33 19.14
CA ASP A 426 9.58 6.43 19.19
C ASP A 426 8.38 6.95 18.36
N GLY A 427 8.52 8.14 17.76
CA GLY A 427 7.50 8.83 16.98
C GLY A 427 6.57 9.70 17.80
N THR A 428 6.67 9.74 19.13
CA THR A 428 5.79 10.57 19.96
C THR A 428 6.13 12.04 19.83
N PHE A 429 5.15 12.92 19.99
CA PHE A 429 5.39 14.36 20.03
C PHE A 429 4.41 15.08 20.96
N ALA A 430 4.78 16.29 21.36
CA ALA A 430 3.95 17.19 22.13
C ALA A 430 4.09 18.63 21.61
N VAL A 431 2.97 19.33 21.44
CA VAL A 431 2.92 20.72 20.98
C VAL A 431 2.16 21.57 22.00
N PRO A 432 2.80 22.56 22.65
CA PRO A 432 2.09 23.50 23.50
C PRO A 432 1.24 24.45 22.65
N VAL A 433 -0.02 24.65 23.05
CA VAL A 433 -0.95 25.56 22.37
C VAL A 433 -1.58 26.56 23.35
N LYS A 434 -1.82 27.78 22.87
CA LYS A 434 -2.48 28.87 23.62
C LYS A 434 -3.64 29.46 22.79
N PRO A 435 -4.71 28.69 22.52
CA PRO A 435 -5.82 29.20 21.72
C PRO A 435 -6.53 30.36 22.41
N THR A 436 -6.79 31.44 21.67
CA THR A 436 -7.60 32.58 22.13
C THR A 436 -9.09 32.38 21.88
N LEU A 437 -9.45 31.50 20.94
CA LEU A 437 -10.80 31.06 20.61
C LEU A 437 -10.85 29.52 20.60
N THR A 438 -12.05 28.95 20.66
CA THR A 438 -12.22 27.53 20.38
C THR A 438 -11.62 27.20 19.03
N THR A 439 -10.72 26.22 19.00
CA THR A 439 -9.86 25.96 17.84
C THR A 439 -9.80 24.46 17.55
N TRP A 440 -9.89 24.12 16.27
CA TRP A 440 -9.65 22.78 15.76
C TRP A 440 -8.18 22.63 15.37
N TYR A 441 -7.61 21.46 15.64
CA TYR A 441 -6.23 21.10 15.32
C TYR A 441 -6.19 19.78 14.55
N ARG A 442 -5.19 19.60 13.71
CA ARG A 442 -4.93 18.33 13.00
C ARG A 442 -3.47 18.25 12.58
N LEU A 443 -3.03 17.07 12.15
CA LEU A 443 -1.79 16.91 11.40
C LEU A 443 -2.11 16.87 9.90
N ARG A 444 -1.20 17.42 9.11
CA ARG A 444 -1.15 17.28 7.66
C ARG A 444 0.13 16.55 7.26
N VAL A 445 0.02 15.55 6.39
CA VAL A 445 1.14 14.79 5.82
C VAL A 445 0.99 14.82 4.30
N GLY A 446 1.73 15.69 3.62
CA GLY A 446 1.47 16.01 2.21
C GLY A 446 0.06 16.60 2.03
N SER A 447 -0.79 15.92 1.25
CA SER A 447 -2.21 16.24 1.05
C SER A 447 -3.15 15.51 2.02
N LEU A 448 -2.62 14.64 2.88
CA LEU A 448 -3.40 13.82 3.81
C LEU A 448 -3.56 14.54 5.15
N HIS A 449 -4.64 14.25 5.86
CA HIS A 449 -4.90 14.85 7.17
C HIS A 449 -5.42 13.83 8.19
N THR A 450 -5.04 14.01 9.45
CA THR A 450 -5.59 13.22 10.56
C THR A 450 -7.01 13.67 10.92
N ALA A 451 -7.65 12.89 11.79
CA ALA A 451 -8.83 13.36 12.51
C ALA A 451 -8.54 14.68 13.25
N GLN A 452 -9.58 15.51 13.38
CA GLN A 452 -9.49 16.83 14.00
C GLN A 452 -9.70 16.72 15.51
N VAL A 453 -8.90 17.45 16.27
CA VAL A 453 -9.01 17.60 17.72
C VAL A 453 -9.51 19.00 18.05
N ARG A 454 -10.50 19.11 18.94
CA ARG A 454 -11.04 20.40 19.39
C ARG A 454 -10.45 20.78 20.74
N VAL A 455 -9.92 21.99 20.84
CA VAL A 455 -9.66 22.65 22.13
C VAL A 455 -10.71 23.72 22.34
N ALA A 456 -11.62 23.48 23.28
CA ALA A 456 -12.66 24.43 23.66
C ALA A 456 -12.08 25.55 24.53
N VAL A 457 -12.44 26.79 24.25
CA VAL A 457 -12.05 27.95 25.06
C VAL A 457 -13.29 28.60 25.64
N ALA A 458 -13.33 28.73 26.95
CA ALA A 458 -14.36 29.45 27.70
C ALA A 458 -13.84 30.85 28.08
N PRO A 459 -14.69 31.89 28.09
CA PRO A 459 -14.29 33.16 28.65
C PRO A 459 -13.95 32.99 30.14
N ARG A 460 -12.98 33.77 30.61
CA ARG A 460 -12.69 33.88 32.03
C ARG A 460 -13.77 34.75 32.66
N VAL A 461 -14.62 34.15 33.48
CA VAL A 461 -15.68 34.86 34.21
C VAL A 461 -15.34 34.85 35.69
N ARG A 462 -15.44 36.00 36.35
CA ARG A 462 -15.23 36.14 37.79
C ARG A 462 -16.32 37.04 38.36
N PHE A 463 -16.79 36.69 39.54
CA PHE A 463 -17.56 37.65 40.34
C PHE A 463 -16.60 38.63 41.00
N ASP A 464 -17.07 39.86 41.17
CA ASP A 464 -16.51 40.79 42.14
C ASP A 464 -17.01 40.41 43.53
N LEU A 465 -16.36 40.92 44.58
CA LEU A 465 -16.86 40.72 45.94
C LEU A 465 -18.23 41.42 46.07
N PRO A 466 -19.30 40.70 46.48
CA PRO A 466 -20.60 41.32 46.66
C PRO A 466 -20.53 42.41 47.72
N ASN A 467 -21.04 43.59 47.41
CA ASN A 467 -21.16 44.73 48.32
C ASN A 467 -22.62 45.06 48.67
N THR A 468 -23.59 44.33 48.10
CA THR A 468 -25.03 44.49 48.32
C THR A 468 -25.74 43.14 48.32
N GLN A 469 -26.92 43.06 48.94
CA GLN A 469 -27.77 41.85 48.94
C GLN A 469 -28.71 41.78 47.73
N THR A 470 -28.70 42.79 46.85
CA THR A 470 -29.67 42.95 45.76
C THR A 470 -29.04 42.92 44.37
N SER A 471 -27.72 42.72 44.28
CA SER A 471 -27.04 42.60 43.00
C SER A 471 -25.82 41.67 43.05
N LEU A 472 -25.47 41.12 41.90
CA LEU A 472 -24.18 40.47 41.66
C LEU A 472 -23.51 41.12 40.46
N SER A 473 -22.24 41.48 40.66
CA SER A 473 -21.38 42.05 39.63
C SER A 473 -20.17 41.17 39.36
N GLY A 474 -19.60 41.31 38.18
CA GLY A 474 -18.39 40.61 37.81
C GLY A 474 -17.85 41.03 36.46
N VAL A 475 -16.82 40.32 36.02
CA VAL A 475 -16.11 40.58 34.77
C VAL A 475 -16.01 39.32 33.91
N ALA A 476 -16.06 39.53 32.59
CA ALA A 476 -15.78 38.55 31.55
C ALA A 476 -14.56 38.98 30.73
N ARG A 477 -13.65 38.03 30.47
CA ARG A 477 -12.46 38.21 29.62
C ARG A 477 -12.37 37.09 28.56
N PRO A 478 -12.13 37.38 27.27
CA PRO A 478 -11.94 38.72 26.72
C PRO A 478 -13.24 39.54 26.80
N VAL A 479 -13.17 40.83 26.48
CA VAL A 479 -14.35 41.68 26.44
C VAL A 479 -15.31 41.11 25.39
N LEU A 480 -16.52 40.75 25.81
CA LEU A 480 -17.56 40.16 24.97
C LEU A 480 -18.83 41.02 25.04
N PRO A 481 -18.87 42.21 24.44
CA PRO A 481 -19.99 43.14 24.62
C PRO A 481 -21.30 42.49 24.19
N ASP A 482 -22.38 42.74 24.93
CA ASP A 482 -23.72 42.20 24.74
C ASP A 482 -23.88 40.68 24.95
N ALA A 483 -22.83 39.95 25.34
CA ALA A 483 -22.95 38.53 25.66
C ALA A 483 -23.90 38.34 26.85
N LEU A 484 -24.86 37.43 26.70
CA LEU A 484 -25.83 37.13 27.76
C LEU A 484 -25.11 36.45 28.93
N VAL A 485 -25.32 37.00 30.13
CA VAL A 485 -24.88 36.44 31.41
C VAL A 485 -26.12 35.95 32.15
N GLU A 486 -26.14 34.66 32.48
CA GLU A 486 -27.16 34.06 33.32
C GLU A 486 -26.60 33.92 34.74
N ILE A 487 -27.20 34.62 35.70
CA ILE A 487 -26.94 34.35 37.11
C ILE A 487 -27.76 33.12 37.48
N GLN A 488 -27.07 32.08 37.94
CA GLN A 488 -27.67 30.81 38.30
C GLN A 488 -27.49 30.55 39.79
N ARG A 489 -28.54 30.04 40.43
CA ARG A 489 -28.51 29.53 41.80
C ARG A 489 -28.60 28.01 41.77
N LEU A 490 -27.84 27.34 42.63
CA LEU A 490 -27.90 25.89 42.77
C LEU A 490 -29.21 25.51 43.49
N ALA A 491 -30.02 24.65 42.87
CA ALA A 491 -31.27 24.12 43.39
C ALA A 491 -31.23 22.58 43.33
N GLY A 492 -31.00 21.95 44.48
CA GLY A 492 -30.64 20.52 44.53
C GLY A 492 -29.30 20.29 43.84
N SER A 493 -29.28 19.44 42.80
CA SER A 493 -28.10 19.17 41.97
C SER A 493 -28.04 20.00 40.68
N ALA A 494 -29.04 20.85 40.41
CA ALA A 494 -29.18 21.57 39.15
C ALA A 494 -29.01 23.08 39.32
N TRP A 495 -28.31 23.71 38.39
CA TRP A 495 -28.20 25.18 38.33
C TRP A 495 -29.41 25.76 37.60
N ARG A 496 -30.15 26.65 38.26
CA ARG A 496 -31.30 27.36 37.66
C ARG A 496 -31.02 28.85 37.53
N THR A 497 -31.34 29.40 36.36
CA THR A 497 -31.20 30.84 36.09
C THR A 497 -32.20 31.62 36.95
N VAL A 498 -31.69 32.55 37.77
CA VAL A 498 -32.47 33.42 38.67
C VAL A 498 -32.45 34.89 38.24
N ALA A 499 -31.45 35.29 37.44
CA ALA A 499 -31.40 36.60 36.80
C ALA A 499 -30.62 36.52 35.48
N ARG A 500 -30.83 37.52 34.63
CA ARG A 500 -30.12 37.67 33.35
C ARG A 500 -29.61 39.11 33.24
N THR A 501 -28.42 39.26 32.69
CA THR A 501 -27.84 40.56 32.34
C THR A 501 -26.96 40.41 31.10
N ARG A 502 -26.31 41.48 30.65
CA ARG A 502 -25.36 41.45 29.55
C ARG A 502 -24.01 42.00 29.98
N VAL A 503 -22.97 41.53 29.30
CA VAL A 503 -21.63 42.08 29.41
C VAL A 503 -21.59 43.45 28.72
N ASP A 504 -21.08 44.47 29.39
CA ASP A 504 -20.95 45.83 28.84
C ASP A 504 -19.71 45.98 27.92
N ALA A 505 -19.50 47.19 27.42
CA ALA A 505 -18.37 47.53 26.55
C ALA A 505 -16.99 47.39 27.23
N ASN A 506 -16.93 47.40 28.57
CA ASN A 506 -15.70 47.23 29.36
C ASN A 506 -15.48 45.77 29.80
N GLY A 507 -16.43 44.89 29.49
CA GLY A 507 -16.43 43.48 29.86
C GLY A 507 -16.94 43.21 31.28
N SER A 508 -17.56 44.20 31.92
CA SER A 508 -18.21 44.04 33.23
C SER A 508 -19.68 43.65 33.04
N PHE A 509 -20.30 43.12 34.09
CA PHE A 509 -21.74 42.87 34.12
C PHE A 509 -22.28 43.09 35.54
N THR A 510 -23.52 43.55 35.64
CA THR A 510 -24.25 43.66 36.89
C THR A 510 -25.66 43.14 36.69
N ALA A 511 -26.11 42.24 37.55
CA ALA A 511 -27.45 41.69 37.54
C ALA A 511 -28.17 42.01 38.85
N SER A 512 -29.37 42.58 38.75
CA SER A 512 -30.26 42.76 39.90
C SER A 512 -30.83 41.39 40.32
N VAL A 513 -30.48 40.95 41.52
CA VAL A 513 -30.90 39.66 42.08
C VAL A 513 -30.89 39.74 43.61
N ARG A 514 -32.01 39.38 44.25
CA ARG A 514 -32.05 39.27 45.71
C ARG A 514 -31.30 38.02 46.14
N LEU A 515 -30.27 38.19 46.96
CA LEU A 515 -29.42 37.11 47.43
C LEU A 515 -30.04 36.42 48.63
N HIS A 516 -30.34 35.14 48.46
CA HIS A 516 -30.68 34.22 49.55
C HIS A 516 -29.50 33.28 49.80
N LYS A 517 -29.41 32.72 51.01
CA LYS A 517 -28.42 31.70 51.37
C LYS A 517 -28.32 30.60 50.30
N GLY A 518 -27.10 30.25 49.87
CA GLY A 518 -26.82 29.20 48.90
C GLY A 518 -25.75 29.58 47.86
N SER A 519 -25.51 28.65 46.91
CA SER A 519 -24.45 28.79 45.90
C SER A 519 -24.96 29.48 44.62
N TYR A 520 -24.20 30.47 44.15
CA TYR A 520 -24.45 31.20 42.90
C TYR A 520 -23.29 31.06 41.93
N ARG A 521 -23.57 31.08 40.62
CA ARG A 521 -22.55 31.24 39.57
C ARG A 521 -23.08 32.13 38.46
N ALA A 522 -22.19 32.89 37.82
CA ALA A 522 -22.51 33.50 36.55
C ALA A 522 -22.11 32.56 35.42
N ARG A 523 -22.98 32.41 34.42
CA ARG A 523 -22.74 31.66 33.19
C ARG A 523 -22.82 32.62 32.02
N VAL A 524 -21.70 32.87 31.35
CA VAL A 524 -21.67 33.61 30.08
C VAL A 524 -22.00 32.63 28.95
N THR A 525 -23.01 32.95 28.17
CA THR A 525 -23.50 32.13 27.05
C THR A 525 -22.44 31.92 25.96
N PRO A 526 -22.51 30.79 25.22
CA PRO A 526 -21.56 30.52 24.14
C PRO A 526 -21.79 31.46 22.95
N GLY A 527 -20.74 31.74 22.18
CA GLY A 527 -20.79 32.63 21.03
C GLY A 527 -19.43 33.22 20.67
N ARG A 528 -19.30 33.82 19.48
CA ARG A 528 -18.07 34.49 19.02
C ARG A 528 -16.80 33.63 19.12
N GLY A 529 -16.96 32.31 18.93
CA GLY A 529 -15.87 31.33 19.04
C GLY A 529 -15.59 30.79 20.44
N PHE A 530 -16.40 31.14 21.45
CA PHE A 530 -16.28 30.60 22.82
C PHE A 530 -17.34 29.56 23.14
N VAL A 531 -16.99 28.58 23.97
CA VAL A 531 -17.96 27.75 24.70
C VAL A 531 -18.42 28.47 25.98
N PRO A 532 -19.47 28.01 26.69
CA PRO A 532 -19.94 28.70 27.89
C PRO A 532 -18.84 28.79 28.95
N GLY A 533 -18.70 29.97 29.57
CA GLY A 533 -17.80 30.18 30.70
C GLY A 533 -18.59 30.38 31.99
N THR A 534 -18.07 29.86 33.10
CA THR A 534 -18.69 30.02 34.41
C THR A 534 -17.71 30.56 35.43
N THR A 535 -18.22 31.31 36.40
CA THR A 535 -17.45 31.65 37.61
C THR A 535 -17.20 30.40 38.45
N LYS A 536 -16.26 30.48 39.39
CA LYS A 536 -16.32 29.61 40.56
C LYS A 536 -17.64 29.89 41.32
N PRO A 537 -18.26 28.88 41.94
CA PRO A 537 -19.41 29.11 42.80
C PRO A 537 -19.08 30.12 43.91
N LEU A 538 -19.98 31.07 44.12
CA LEU A 538 -19.99 32.00 45.23
C LEU A 538 -20.99 31.50 46.26
N GLU A 539 -20.53 31.24 47.48
CA GLU A 539 -21.38 30.83 48.60
C GLU A 539 -21.89 32.05 49.36
N VAL A 540 -23.22 32.22 49.39
CA VAL A 540 -23.87 33.22 50.24
C VAL A 540 -24.28 32.53 51.54
N VAL A 541 -23.60 32.87 52.63
CA VAL A 541 -23.77 32.21 53.95
C VAL A 541 -24.80 32.89 54.85
N SER A 542 -25.03 34.19 54.66
CA SER A 542 -26.05 34.98 55.33
C SER A 542 -26.65 35.96 54.30
N GLY A 543 -27.98 35.98 54.23
CA GLY A 543 -28.75 36.77 53.29
C GLY A 543 -29.13 38.12 53.84
#